data_AF-A0A8X8GYB1-F1
#
_entry.id   AF-A0A8X8GYB1-F1
#
_cell.length_a   1.000
_cell.length_b   1.000
_cell.length_c   1.000
_cell.angle_alpha   90.00
_cell.angle_beta   90.00
_cell.angle_gamma   90.00
#
_symmetry.space_group_name_H-M   'P 1'
#
loop_
_entity.id
_entity.type
_entity.pdbx_description
1 polymer ?
#
loop_
_entity_poly.entity_id
_entity_poly.type
_entity_poly.pdbx_seq_one_letter_code
_entity_poly.pdbx_strand_id
1 'polypeptide(L)'
;MNRRAVLAAGPALAFLPAAGTHAATEDPLLALHREWWAARVEWYRWANVEGNGNWDFPESVAAARREDVALKAILQARASGLPGIAAQVHVLWTCSGPGSAEWLPEYAEECGQYEFQAMLALWRIATGSDLPPPISAFRDGAAVPNPISAVAGQFFA
;
A
#
# COMPACT_ATOMS: atom_id res chain seq x y z
N MET A 1 8.25 -45.52 38.03
CA MET A 1 9.39 -45.55 37.08
C MET A 1 9.75 -44.12 36.71
N ASN A 2 10.94 -43.67 37.13
CA ASN A 2 11.45 -42.30 36.97
C ASN A 2 11.95 -42.04 35.54
N ARG A 3 11.49 -40.95 34.90
CA ARG A 3 12.01 -40.47 33.60
C ARG A 3 12.94 -39.26 33.81
N ARG A 4 14.07 -39.49 34.49
CA ARG A 4 15.23 -38.59 34.48
C ARG A 4 16.24 -39.17 33.48
N ALA A 5 16.24 -38.64 32.26
CA ALA A 5 17.32 -38.76 31.29
C ALA A 5 17.58 -37.31 30.82
N VAL A 6 18.52 -36.60 31.45
CA VAL A 6 19.93 -36.52 31.04
C VAL A 6 20.04 -36.26 29.54
N LEU A 7 19.93 -34.98 29.17
CA LEU A 7 20.49 -34.46 27.92
C LEU A 7 21.82 -33.81 28.26
N ALA A 8 22.88 -34.58 28.08
CA ALA A 8 24.24 -34.06 27.91
C ALA A 8 24.48 -33.95 26.41
N ALA A 9 24.50 -32.74 25.87
CA ALA A 9 24.98 -32.45 24.52
C ALA A 9 25.82 -31.17 24.60
N GLY A 10 27.11 -31.32 24.31
CA GLY A 10 28.11 -30.26 24.37
C GLY A 10 27.95 -29.21 23.26
N PRO A 11 28.75 -28.13 23.31
CA PRO A 11 28.66 -27.03 22.37
C PRO A 11 29.29 -27.44 21.04
N ALA A 12 28.49 -27.95 20.10
CA ALA A 12 28.86 -27.93 18.71
C ALA A 12 28.72 -26.48 18.23
N LEU A 13 29.84 -25.78 18.11
CA LEU A 13 29.94 -24.53 17.35
C LEU A 13 29.52 -24.82 15.91
N ALA A 14 28.22 -24.70 15.65
CA ALA A 14 27.70 -24.64 14.31
C ALA A 14 28.22 -23.34 13.68
N PHE A 15 29.15 -23.48 12.75
CA PHE A 15 29.38 -22.46 11.73
C PHE A 15 28.05 -22.30 10.98
N LEU A 16 27.24 -21.35 11.44
CA LEU A 16 26.13 -20.85 10.64
C LEU A 16 26.77 -20.27 9.38
N PRO A 17 26.40 -20.72 8.16
CA PRO A 17 26.75 -19.96 6.99
C PRO A 17 26.23 -18.55 7.23
N ALA A 18 27.12 -17.57 7.17
CA ALA A 18 26.73 -16.17 7.21
C ALA A 18 25.57 -16.03 6.23
N ALA A 19 24.38 -15.76 6.77
CA ALA A 19 23.21 -15.49 5.97
C ALA A 19 23.62 -14.34 5.06
N GLY A 20 23.89 -14.67 3.79
CA GLY A 20 24.20 -13.67 2.80
C GLY A 20 23.08 -12.66 2.89
N THR A 21 23.43 -11.41 3.17
CA THR A 21 22.51 -10.29 3.02
C THR A 21 22.13 -10.26 1.54
N HIS A 22 21.13 -11.05 1.15
CA HIS A 22 20.33 -10.74 -0.01
C HIS A 22 19.73 -9.38 0.32
N ALA A 23 20.34 -8.32 -0.23
CA ALA A 23 19.67 -7.04 -0.34
C ALA A 23 18.33 -7.37 -0.98
N ALA A 24 17.26 -7.35 -0.17
CA ALA A 24 15.96 -7.78 -0.64
C ALA A 24 15.59 -6.80 -1.74
N THR A 25 15.52 -7.29 -2.97
CA THR A 25 15.10 -6.48 -4.11
C THR A 25 13.74 -5.91 -3.74
N GLU A 26 13.61 -4.59 -3.81
CA GLU A 26 12.35 -3.89 -3.52
C GLU A 26 11.20 -4.54 -4.31
N ASP A 27 10.04 -4.71 -3.68
CA ASP A 27 8.88 -5.29 -4.36
C ASP A 27 8.56 -4.46 -5.62
N PRO A 28 8.48 -5.07 -6.81
CA PRO A 28 8.26 -4.34 -8.06
C PRO A 28 6.95 -3.54 -8.07
N LEU A 29 5.96 -3.93 -7.26
CA LEU A 29 4.72 -3.16 -7.09
C LEU A 29 4.96 -1.79 -6.48
N LEU A 30 6.02 -1.59 -5.69
CA LEU A 30 6.28 -0.28 -5.06
C LEU A 30 6.64 0.78 -6.10
N ALA A 31 7.41 0.42 -7.13
CA ALA A 31 7.72 1.33 -8.22
C ALA A 31 6.45 1.71 -9.01
N LEU A 32 5.61 0.73 -9.32
CA LEU A 32 4.34 0.94 -10.01
C LEU A 32 3.36 1.78 -9.17
N HIS A 33 3.29 1.50 -7.86
CA HIS A 33 2.47 2.23 -6.91
C HIS A 33 2.88 3.69 -6.79
N ARG A 34 4.19 3.97 -6.74
CA ARG A 34 4.70 5.34 -6.74
C ARG A 34 4.31 6.09 -8.01
N GLU A 35 4.42 5.47 -9.17
CA GLU A 35 4.01 6.08 -10.43
C GLU A 35 2.49 6.34 -10.46
N TRP A 36 1.68 5.35 -10.06
CA TRP A 36 0.24 5.49 -9.95
C TRP A 36 -0.17 6.65 -9.03
N TRP A 37 0.43 6.72 -7.83
CA TRP A 37 0.14 7.78 -6.87
C TRP A 37 0.57 9.16 -7.37
N ALA A 38 1.76 9.26 -7.97
CA ALA A 38 2.26 10.50 -8.53
C ALA A 38 1.37 11.01 -9.68
N ALA A 39 0.93 10.12 -10.57
CA ALA A 39 0.00 10.44 -11.65
C ALA A 39 -1.36 10.91 -11.10
N ARG A 40 -1.90 10.23 -10.07
CA ARG A 40 -3.17 10.61 -9.44
C ARG A 40 -3.09 11.97 -8.74
N VAL A 41 -2.02 12.25 -8.00
CA VAL A 41 -1.75 13.58 -7.40
C VAL A 41 -1.73 14.66 -8.48
N GLU A 42 -1.04 14.40 -9.60
CA GLU A 42 -0.98 15.35 -10.71
C GLU A 42 -2.34 15.53 -11.39
N TRP A 43 -3.10 14.46 -11.60
CA TRP A 43 -4.45 14.52 -12.16
C TRP A 43 -5.35 15.42 -11.30
N TYR A 44 -5.39 15.19 -9.98
CA TYR A 44 -6.16 16.05 -9.07
C TYR A 44 -5.67 17.50 -9.08
N ARG A 45 -4.36 17.74 -9.18
CA ARG A 45 -3.83 19.11 -9.30
C ARG A 45 -4.42 19.81 -10.52
N TRP A 46 -4.43 19.15 -11.67
CA TRP A 46 -4.98 19.72 -12.90
C TRP A 46 -6.50 19.80 -12.91
N ALA A 47 -7.20 18.81 -12.34
CA ALA A 47 -8.65 18.81 -12.26
C ALA A 47 -9.23 20.00 -11.46
N ASN A 48 -8.42 20.58 -10.56
CA ASN A 48 -8.78 21.74 -9.76
C ASN A 48 -8.30 23.09 -10.35
N VAL A 49 -7.62 23.09 -11.50
CA VAL A 49 -7.22 24.33 -12.19
C VAL A 49 -8.45 25.00 -12.80
N GLU A 50 -8.56 26.32 -12.62
CA GLU A 50 -9.62 27.12 -13.24
C GLU A 50 -9.63 26.92 -14.77
N GLY A 51 -10.82 26.66 -15.33
CA GLY A 51 -10.99 26.38 -16.75
C GLY A 51 -10.83 24.92 -17.16
N ASN A 52 -10.38 24.03 -16.27
CA ASN A 52 -10.28 22.59 -16.53
C ASN A 52 -11.45 21.77 -15.94
N GLY A 53 -12.64 22.38 -15.85
CA GLY A 53 -13.82 21.71 -15.27
C GLY A 53 -14.36 20.52 -16.08
N ASN A 54 -13.95 20.40 -17.35
CA ASN A 54 -14.20 19.25 -18.22
C ASN A 54 -13.05 18.22 -18.22
N TRP A 55 -11.96 18.49 -17.50
CA TRP A 55 -10.79 17.61 -17.35
C TRP A 55 -10.00 17.33 -18.64
N ASP A 56 -10.21 18.13 -19.69
CA ASP A 56 -9.62 17.92 -21.03
C ASP A 56 -8.28 18.64 -21.25
N PHE A 57 -7.74 19.32 -20.24
CA PHE A 57 -6.39 19.88 -20.35
C PHE A 57 -5.39 18.77 -20.71
N PRO A 58 -4.46 19.00 -21.66
CA PRO A 58 -3.51 17.98 -22.09
C PRO A 58 -2.77 17.30 -20.93
N GLU A 59 -2.45 18.06 -19.89
CA GLU A 59 -1.76 17.58 -18.70
C GLU A 59 -2.65 16.70 -17.81
N SER A 60 -3.94 17.02 -17.68
CA SER A 60 -4.94 16.18 -17.00
C SER A 60 -5.07 14.83 -17.71
N VAL A 61 -5.21 14.86 -19.05
CA VAL A 61 -5.31 13.65 -19.88
C VAL A 61 -4.02 12.82 -19.80
N ALA A 62 -2.85 13.46 -19.82
CA ALA A 62 -1.56 12.76 -19.70
C ALA A 62 -1.38 12.11 -18.32
N ALA A 63 -1.81 12.79 -17.24
CA ALA A 63 -1.79 12.24 -15.89
C ALA A 63 -2.74 11.05 -15.76
N ALA A 64 -3.99 11.17 -16.22
CA ALA A 64 -4.96 10.08 -16.22
C ALA A 64 -4.44 8.85 -16.97
N ARG A 65 -3.81 9.04 -18.14
CA ARG A 65 -3.24 7.93 -18.90
C ARG A 65 -2.12 7.21 -18.15
N ARG A 66 -1.22 7.93 -17.47
CA ARG A 66 -0.16 7.31 -16.66
C ARG A 66 -0.74 6.56 -15.47
N GLU A 67 -1.74 7.14 -14.82
CA GLU A 67 -2.47 6.51 -13.75
C GLU A 67 -3.09 5.18 -14.21
N ASP A 68 -3.82 5.17 -15.32
CA ASP A 68 -4.45 3.96 -15.88
C ASP A 68 -3.43 2.87 -16.23
N VAL A 69 -2.31 3.25 -16.84
CA VAL A 69 -1.24 2.31 -17.20
C VAL A 69 -0.63 1.69 -15.93
N ALA A 70 -0.34 2.51 -14.92
CA ALA A 70 0.23 2.03 -13.66
C ALA A 70 -0.77 1.17 -12.88
N LEU A 71 -2.04 1.59 -12.81
CA LEU A 71 -3.13 0.82 -12.19
C LEU A 71 -3.25 -0.56 -12.82
N LYS A 72 -3.33 -0.63 -14.16
CA LYS A 72 -3.41 -1.91 -14.87
C LYS A 72 -2.21 -2.81 -14.59
N ALA A 73 -1.00 -2.24 -14.54
CA ALA A 73 0.20 -2.98 -14.20
C ALA A 73 0.18 -3.51 -12.76
N ILE A 74 -0.28 -2.71 -11.78
CA ILE A 74 -0.45 -3.14 -10.38
C ILE A 74 -1.42 -4.31 -10.26
N LEU A 75 -2.56 -4.23 -10.95
CA LEU A 75 -3.60 -5.27 -10.93
C LEU A 75 -3.16 -6.59 -11.58
N GLN A 76 -2.17 -6.56 -12.48
CA GLN A 76 -1.62 -7.75 -13.15
C GLN A 76 -0.38 -8.31 -12.44
N ALA A 77 0.30 -7.49 -11.65
CA ALA A 77 1.48 -7.90 -10.92
C ALA A 77 1.12 -8.71 -9.66
N ARG A 78 2.06 -9.55 -9.22
CA ARG A 78 1.95 -10.35 -8.00
C ARG A 78 2.79 -9.71 -6.91
N ALA A 79 2.21 -9.49 -5.74
CA ALA A 79 2.97 -9.07 -4.57
C ALA A 79 3.95 -10.16 -4.12
N SER A 80 5.17 -9.71 -3.81
CA SER A 80 6.27 -10.56 -3.34
C SER A 80 6.52 -10.43 -1.84
N GLY A 81 5.98 -9.38 -1.21
CA GLY A 81 6.03 -9.19 0.24
C GLY A 81 4.95 -8.24 0.77
N LEU A 82 4.97 -7.98 2.08
CA LEU A 82 4.01 -7.10 2.77
C LEU A 82 3.92 -5.70 2.13
N PRO A 83 5.02 -5.03 1.74
CA PRO A 83 4.91 -3.72 1.08
C PRO A 83 4.14 -3.78 -0.25
N GLY A 84 4.31 -4.84 -1.03
CA GLY A 84 3.55 -5.07 -2.26
C GLY A 84 2.07 -5.34 -1.99
N ILE A 85 1.75 -6.10 -0.93
CA ILE A 85 0.37 -6.32 -0.49
C ILE A 85 -0.27 -4.99 -0.08
N ALA A 86 0.43 -4.17 0.72
CA ALA A 86 -0.05 -2.86 1.11
C ALA A 86 -0.32 -1.96 -0.10
N ALA A 87 0.57 -1.95 -1.09
CA ALA A 87 0.39 -1.21 -2.33
C ALA A 87 -0.86 -1.65 -3.12
N GLN A 88 -1.10 -2.95 -3.26
CA GLN A 88 -2.30 -3.47 -3.93
C GLN A 88 -3.58 -3.12 -3.16
N VAL A 89 -3.58 -3.32 -1.84
CA VAL A 89 -4.73 -3.01 -1.00
C VAL A 89 -5.07 -1.52 -1.06
N HIS A 90 -4.07 -0.65 -1.03
CA HIS A 90 -4.28 0.80 -1.16
C HIS A 90 -4.92 1.18 -2.50
N VAL A 91 -4.48 0.56 -3.60
CA VAL A 91 -5.11 0.75 -4.92
C VAL A 91 -6.57 0.28 -4.92
N LEU A 92 -6.84 -0.93 -4.42
CA LEU A 92 -8.20 -1.47 -4.35
C LEU A 92 -9.12 -0.61 -3.48
N TRP A 93 -8.61 -0.17 -2.33
CA TRP A 93 -9.33 0.73 -1.43
C TRP A 93 -9.66 2.06 -2.09
N THR A 94 -8.74 2.60 -2.89
CA THR A 94 -8.95 3.87 -3.60
C THR A 94 -9.97 3.73 -4.75
N CYS A 95 -10.01 2.57 -5.41
CA CYS A 95 -10.90 2.33 -6.54
C CYS A 95 -12.31 1.88 -6.12
N SER A 96 -12.41 1.13 -5.03
CA SER A 96 -13.63 0.41 -4.66
C SER A 96 -14.03 0.56 -3.20
N GLY A 97 -13.28 1.32 -2.41
CA GLY A 97 -13.56 1.51 -0.98
C GLY A 97 -14.82 2.32 -0.71
N PRO A 98 -15.02 2.72 0.57
CA PRO A 98 -16.14 3.55 0.97
C PRO A 98 -16.30 4.80 0.09
N GLY A 99 -17.52 5.07 -0.35
CA GLY A 99 -17.88 6.26 -1.11
C GLY A 99 -18.22 7.46 -0.24
N SER A 100 -18.56 7.21 1.03
CA SER A 100 -18.84 8.24 2.03
C SER A 100 -17.56 8.91 2.54
N ALA A 101 -17.66 10.15 3.01
CA ALA A 101 -16.53 10.85 3.62
C ALA A 101 -16.24 10.32 5.04
N GLU A 102 -14.97 10.26 5.44
CA GLU A 102 -14.52 9.64 6.70
C GLU A 102 -15.21 10.18 7.98
N TRP A 103 -15.70 11.43 7.95
CA TRP A 103 -16.39 12.06 9.08
C TRP A 103 -17.90 11.78 9.14
N LEU A 104 -18.46 11.09 8.15
CA LEU A 104 -19.87 10.74 8.10
C LEU A 104 -20.11 9.35 8.71
N PRO A 105 -21.21 9.12 9.45
CA PRO A 105 -21.55 7.81 10.00
C PRO A 105 -21.60 6.68 8.94
N GLU A 106 -22.08 7.00 7.75
CA GLU A 106 -22.19 6.10 6.60
C GLU A 106 -20.84 5.49 6.21
N TYR A 107 -19.72 6.19 6.42
CA TYR A 107 -18.39 5.66 6.18
C TYR A 107 -18.07 4.45 7.08
N ALA A 108 -18.46 4.51 8.36
CA ALA A 108 -18.27 3.40 9.29
C ALA A 108 -19.16 2.20 8.92
N GLU A 109 -20.39 2.46 8.47
CA GLU A 109 -21.30 1.43 7.97
C GLU A 109 -20.74 0.75 6.71
N GLU A 110 -20.25 1.54 5.75
CA GLU A 110 -19.58 1.06 4.54
C GLU A 110 -18.35 0.23 4.89
N CYS A 111 -17.45 0.71 5.75
CA CYS A 111 -16.29 -0.05 6.23
C CYS A 111 -16.68 -1.39 6.90
N GLY A 112 -17.92 -1.50 7.38
CA GLY A 112 -18.49 -2.73 7.93
C GLY A 112 -18.84 -3.78 6.89
N GLN A 113 -18.87 -3.46 5.59
CA GLN A 113 -19.12 -4.41 4.51
C GLN A 113 -17.99 -5.43 4.38
N TYR A 114 -18.32 -6.67 4.01
CA TYR A 114 -17.40 -7.81 4.09
C TYR A 114 -16.14 -7.62 3.24
N GLU A 115 -16.29 -7.03 2.05
CA GLU A 115 -15.20 -6.70 1.14
C GLU A 115 -14.21 -5.71 1.75
N PHE A 116 -14.70 -4.70 2.46
CA PHE A 116 -13.86 -3.65 3.06
C PHE A 116 -13.22 -4.14 4.34
N GLN A 117 -13.90 -4.98 5.12
CA GLN A 117 -13.29 -5.66 6.27
C GLN A 117 -12.09 -6.51 5.86
N ALA A 118 -12.18 -7.24 4.74
CA ALA A 118 -11.08 -8.03 4.22
C ALA A 118 -9.89 -7.14 3.78
N MET A 119 -10.16 -6.04 3.07
CA MET A 119 -9.11 -5.08 2.69
C MET A 119 -8.44 -4.44 3.91
N LEU A 120 -9.21 -4.01 4.91
CA LEU A 120 -8.68 -3.43 6.16
C LEU A 120 -7.83 -4.42 6.95
N ALA A 121 -8.22 -5.69 7.00
CA ALA A 121 -7.44 -6.73 7.65
C ALA A 121 -6.08 -6.92 6.96
N LEU A 122 -6.08 -7.02 5.62
CA LEU A 122 -4.83 -7.13 4.84
C LEU A 122 -3.95 -5.89 5.00
N TRP A 123 -4.55 -4.69 5.03
CA TRP A 123 -3.85 -3.45 5.28
C TRP A 123 -3.15 -3.45 6.63
N ARG A 124 -3.87 -3.79 7.71
CA ARG A 124 -3.31 -3.89 9.07
C ARG A 124 -2.16 -4.89 9.14
N ILE A 125 -2.32 -6.06 8.51
CA ILE A 125 -1.26 -7.08 8.45
C ILE A 125 -0.03 -6.55 7.70
N ALA A 126 -0.24 -5.86 6.58
CA ALA A 126 0.84 -5.43 5.71
C ALA A 126 1.59 -4.19 6.23
N THR A 127 0.92 -3.34 7.01
CA THR A 127 1.45 -2.01 7.41
C THR A 127 1.60 -1.83 8.91
N GLY A 128 0.95 -2.65 9.73
CA GLY A 128 0.81 -2.42 11.17
C GLY A 128 -0.10 -1.24 11.55
N SER A 129 -0.72 -0.57 10.58
CA SER A 129 -1.60 0.57 10.82
C SER A 129 -3.03 0.13 11.15
N ASP A 130 -3.58 0.62 12.26
CA ASP A 130 -5.01 0.49 12.58
C ASP A 130 -5.90 1.43 11.77
N LEU A 131 -5.33 2.51 11.22
CA LEU A 131 -6.01 3.43 10.32
C LEU A 131 -6.21 2.79 8.94
N PRO A 132 -7.34 3.08 8.25
CA PRO A 132 -7.58 2.62 6.89
C PRO A 132 -6.54 3.18 5.91
N PRO A 133 -6.41 2.60 4.71
CA PRO A 133 -5.65 3.24 3.63
C PRO A 133 -6.24 4.63 3.34
N PRO A 134 -5.41 5.66 3.13
CA PRO A 134 -5.93 6.97 2.76
C PRO A 134 -6.57 6.90 1.37
N ILE A 135 -7.75 7.50 1.22
CA ILE A 135 -8.50 7.45 -0.05
C ILE A 135 -8.05 8.55 -1.01
N SER A 136 -7.68 9.71 -0.46
CA SER A 136 -7.41 10.91 -1.25
C SER A 136 -5.92 11.21 -1.35
N ALA A 137 -5.51 11.53 -2.57
CA ALA A 137 -4.22 12.16 -2.85
C ALA A 137 -4.11 13.55 -2.22
N PHE A 138 -5.22 14.13 -1.76
CA PHE A 138 -5.27 15.44 -1.11
C PHE A 138 -6.07 15.40 0.19
N ARG A 139 -5.54 16.01 1.25
CA ARG A 139 -6.22 16.23 2.51
C ARG A 139 -6.08 17.70 2.86
N ASP A 140 -7.20 18.37 3.14
CA ASP A 140 -7.24 19.80 3.49
C ASP A 140 -6.53 20.70 2.46
N GLY A 141 -6.63 20.35 1.16
CA GLY A 141 -6.00 21.09 0.06
C GLY A 141 -4.50 20.81 -0.14
N ALA A 142 -3.88 19.96 0.69
CA ALA A 142 -2.48 19.57 0.55
C ALA A 142 -2.34 18.15 0.00
N ALA A 143 -1.34 17.92 -0.84
CA ALA A 143 -1.03 16.59 -1.34
C ALA A 143 -0.59 15.67 -0.20
N VAL A 144 -1.20 14.49 -0.10
CA VAL A 144 -0.84 13.46 0.88
C VAL A 144 0.41 12.72 0.38
N PRO A 145 1.48 12.63 1.18
CA PRO A 145 2.66 11.84 0.83
C PRO A 145 2.28 10.40 0.47
N ASN A 146 3.10 9.73 -0.35
CA ASN A 146 2.84 8.32 -0.67
C ASN A 146 2.74 7.51 0.64
N PRO A 147 1.58 6.87 0.92
CA PRO A 147 1.34 6.24 2.21
C PRO A 147 2.18 4.98 2.43
N ILE A 148 2.70 4.39 1.37
CA ILE A 148 3.52 3.17 1.44
C ILE A 148 4.99 3.50 1.76
N SER A 149 5.44 4.73 1.48
CA SER A 149 6.81 5.16 1.78
C SER A 149 7.12 5.14 3.29
N ALA A 150 6.13 5.42 4.14
CA ALA A 150 6.29 5.35 5.60
C ALA A 150 6.39 3.90 6.11
N VAL A 151 5.71 2.97 5.43
CA VAL A 151 5.69 1.54 5.77
C VAL A 151 6.98 0.85 5.34
N ALA A 152 7.49 1.16 4.14
CA ALA A 152 8.74 0.58 3.64
C ALA A 152 9.94 0.88 4.56
N GLY A 153 9.99 2.06 5.18
CA GLY A 153 11.06 2.43 6.11
C GLY A 153 11.10 1.59 7.41
N GLN A 154 10.00 0.94 7.79
CA GLN A 154 9.91 0.15 9.03
C GLN A 154 10.38 -1.31 8.86
N PHE A 155 10.43 -1.82 7.62
CA PHE A 155 10.82 -3.21 7.33
C PHE A 155 12.30 -3.37 6.96
N PHE A 156 13.02 -2.27 6.73
CA PHE A 156 14.42 -2.27 6.28
C PHE A 156 15.40 -1.61 7.26
N ALA A 157 14.97 -1.32 8.50
CA ALA A 157 15.82 -0.83 9.60
C ALA A 157 16.09 -1.94 10.62
#